data_AF-A0A5D0TNZ0-F1
#
_entry.id   AF-A0A5D0TNZ0-F1
#
_cell.length_a   1.000
_cell.length_b   1.000
_cell.length_c   1.000
_cell.angle_alpha   90.00
_cell.angle_beta   90.00
_cell.angle_gamma   90.00
#
_symmetry.space_group_name_H-M   'P 1'
#
loop_
_entity.id
_entity.type
_entity.pdbx_description
1 polymer ?
#
loop_
_entity_poly.entity_id
_entity_poly.type
_entity_poly.pdbx_seq_one_letter_code
_entity_poly.pdbx_strand_id
1 'polypeptide(L)'
;LRLHEGGRITALGAGGQFRAAGVLAKQHRLRRHGERLHAKADHYQRLIGVDSRHQLVGKHAVLRDEIRHVSDRRSNLNNALAWAAARWVVDQAIASRATVVYVEDLRSLEAKGMGATLNTRLSQQ
;
A
#
# COMPACT_ATOMS: atom_id res chain seq x y z
N LEU A 1 -22.58 -0.41 -21.72
CA LEU A 1 -23.94 -0.11 -21.20
C LEU A 1 -24.80 -1.32 -21.50
N ARG A 2 -25.37 -1.99 -20.49
CA ARG A 2 -26.31 -3.10 -20.70
C ARG A 2 -27.63 -2.72 -20.03
N LEU A 3 -28.69 -2.75 -20.83
CA LEU A 3 -30.07 -2.63 -20.37
C LEU A 3 -30.61 -4.04 -20.19
N HIS A 4 -31.19 -4.31 -19.03
CA HIS A 4 -31.84 -5.58 -18.74
C HIS A 4 -33.37 -5.44 -18.88
N GLU A 5 -34.04 -6.53 -19.22
CA GLU A 5 -35.51 -6.60 -19.42
C GLU A 5 -36.33 -6.15 -18.21
N GLY A 6 -35.75 -6.15 -17.01
CA GLY A 6 -36.34 -5.60 -15.78
C GLY A 6 -36.20 -4.08 -15.57
N GLY A 7 -35.85 -3.31 -16.61
CA GLY A 7 -35.83 -1.84 -16.55
C GLY A 7 -34.60 -1.20 -15.88
N ARG A 8 -33.55 -1.97 -15.55
CA ARG A 8 -32.33 -1.46 -14.92
C ARG A 8 -31.29 -1.09 -15.98
N ILE A 9 -31.00 0.21 -16.12
CA ILE A 9 -29.90 0.72 -16.96
C ILE A 9 -28.70 1.00 -16.07
N THR A 10 -27.62 0.24 -16.28
CA THR A 10 -26.30 0.57 -15.76
C THR A 10 -25.68 1.61 -16.68
N ALA A 11 -25.56 2.85 -16.22
CA ALA A 11 -24.68 3.82 -16.87
C ALA A 11 -23.22 3.43 -16.57
N LEU A 12 -22.40 3.24 -17.60
CA LEU A 12 -20.96 3.42 -17.52
C LEU A 12 -20.80 4.91 -17.23
N GLY A 13 -20.87 5.29 -15.96
CA GLY A 13 -20.40 6.61 -15.54
C GLY A 13 -19.00 6.76 -16.12
N ALA A 14 -18.71 7.90 -16.76
CA ALA A 14 -17.40 8.18 -17.32
C ALA A 14 -16.36 7.80 -16.26
N GLY A 15 -15.58 6.75 -16.53
CA GLY A 15 -14.86 5.99 -15.51
C GLY A 15 -13.98 6.92 -14.67
N GLY A 16 -14.45 7.28 -13.49
CA GLY A 16 -13.67 8.04 -12.53
C GLY A 16 -12.63 7.11 -11.91
N GLN A 17 -11.42 7.60 -11.72
CA GLN A 17 -10.43 6.93 -10.90
C GLN A 17 -9.94 7.88 -9.82
N PHE A 18 -9.87 7.40 -8.58
CA PHE A 18 -9.18 8.11 -7.52
C PHE A 18 -7.69 8.23 -7.87
N ARG A 19 -7.20 9.46 -8.04
CA ARG A 19 -5.79 9.74 -8.38
C ARG A 19 -5.10 10.39 -7.19
N ALA A 20 -4.06 9.72 -6.69
CA ALA A 20 -3.23 10.21 -5.59
C ALA A 20 -1.74 10.13 -5.94
N ALA A 21 -1.37 10.44 -7.19
CA ALA A 21 -0.04 10.20 -7.76
C ALA A 21 1.12 10.70 -6.88
N GLY A 22 1.01 11.89 -6.31
CA GLY A 22 2.04 12.44 -5.41
C GLY A 22 2.21 11.65 -4.10
N VAL A 23 1.10 11.16 -3.54
CA VAL A 23 1.07 10.33 -2.34
C VAL A 23 1.62 8.93 -2.63
N LEU A 24 1.23 8.33 -3.76
CA LEU A 24 1.74 7.04 -4.23
C LEU A 24 3.26 7.10 -4.48
N ALA A 25 3.76 8.19 -5.09
CA ALA A 25 5.19 8.39 -5.26
C ALA A 25 5.93 8.48 -3.91
N LYS A 26 5.32 9.12 -2.89
CA LYS A 26 5.87 9.16 -1.53
C LYS A 26 5.87 7.78 -0.87
N GLN A 27 4.80 7.01 -1.01
CA GLN A 27 4.73 5.63 -0.53
C GLN A 27 5.84 4.77 -1.16
N HIS A 28 6.05 4.90 -2.47
CA HIS A 28 7.11 4.20 -3.18
C HIS A 28 8.50 4.58 -2.64
N ARG A 29 8.77 5.87 -2.42
CA ARG A 29 10.04 6.33 -1.82
C ARG A 29 10.24 5.77 -0.41
N LEU A 30 9.22 5.78 0.44
CA LEU A 30 9.29 5.22 1.79
C LEU A 30 9.53 3.71 1.79
N ARG A 31 8.93 2.97 0.86
CA ARG A 31 9.19 1.54 0.66
C ARG A 31 10.67 1.29 0.33
N ARG A 32 11.21 2.00 -0.67
CA ARG A 32 12.62 1.89 -1.07
C ARG A 32 13.57 2.28 0.06
N HIS A 33 13.19 3.26 0.87
CA HIS A 33 13.97 3.64 2.04
C HIS A 33 13.99 2.53 3.10
N GLY A 34 12.82 1.97 3.44
CA GLY A 34 12.71 0.84 4.36
C GLY A 34 13.53 -0.38 3.91
N GLU A 35 13.47 -0.74 2.62
CA GLU A 35 14.27 -1.83 2.04
C GLU A 35 15.78 -1.65 2.29
N ARG A 36 16.29 -0.43 2.08
CA ARG A 36 17.71 -0.12 2.31
C ARG A 36 18.07 -0.19 3.80
N LEU A 37 17.18 0.29 4.68
CA LEU A 37 17.40 0.23 6.11
C LEU A 37 17.43 -1.21 6.62
N HIS A 38 16.50 -2.06 6.18
CA HIS A 38 16.48 -3.49 6.50
C HIS A 38 17.77 -4.18 6.04
N ALA A 39 18.16 -4.00 4.77
CA ALA A 39 19.39 -4.59 4.25
C ALA A 39 20.63 -4.17 5.06
N LYS A 40 20.68 -2.91 5.52
CA LYS A 40 21.77 -2.40 6.35
C LYS A 40 21.72 -2.98 7.77
N ALA A 41 20.54 -3.07 8.37
CA ALA A 41 20.36 -3.67 9.70
C ALA A 41 20.76 -5.16 9.69
N ASP A 42 20.35 -5.92 8.69
CA ASP A 42 20.70 -7.33 8.53
C ASP A 42 22.22 -7.53 8.38
N HIS A 43 22.90 -6.61 7.70
CA HIS A 43 24.35 -6.62 7.60
C HIS A 43 25.01 -6.35 8.97
N TYR A 44 24.54 -5.36 9.71
CA TYR A 44 25.07 -5.04 11.04
C TYR A 44 24.81 -6.16 12.04
N GLN A 45 23.63 -6.78 12.00
CA GLN A 45 23.31 -7.94 12.84
C GLN A 45 24.30 -9.08 12.60
N ARG A 46 24.66 -9.36 11.34
CA ARG A 46 25.67 -10.38 11.01
C ARG A 46 27.06 -10.03 11.55
N LEU A 47 27.49 -8.77 11.46
CA LEU A 47 28.79 -8.33 11.99
C LEU A 47 28.85 -8.36 13.52
N ILE A 48 27.77 -7.96 14.20
CA ILE A 48 27.67 -8.04 15.67
C ILE A 48 27.66 -9.51 16.14
N GLY A 49 27.06 -10.42 15.39
CA GLY A 49 27.07 -11.85 15.72
C GLY A 49 28.47 -12.47 15.78
N VAL A 50 29.46 -11.83 15.14
CA VAL A 50 30.88 -12.25 15.18
C VAL A 50 31.61 -11.69 16.41
N ASP A 51 31.20 -10.52 16.92
CA ASP A 51 31.76 -9.91 18.14
C ASP A 51 30.65 -9.15 18.91
N SER A 52 30.31 -9.64 20.10
CA SER A 52 29.24 -9.08 20.92
C SER A 52 29.60 -7.74 21.59
N ARG A 53 30.87 -7.30 21.56
CA ARG A 53 31.31 -5.95 21.98
C ARG A 53 31.53 -5.00 20.80
N HIS A 54 31.07 -5.39 19.61
CA HIS A 54 31.30 -4.62 18.40
C HIS A 54 30.63 -3.24 18.50
N GLN A 55 31.36 -2.19 18.10
CA GLN A 55 30.92 -0.79 18.11
C GLN A 55 29.63 -0.51 17.29
N LEU A 56 29.13 -1.52 16.56
CA LEU A 56 27.93 -1.43 15.73
C LEU A 56 26.63 -1.70 16.51
N VAL A 57 26.67 -2.22 17.75
CA VAL A 57 25.45 -2.50 18.53
C VAL A 57 24.58 -1.23 18.67
N GLY A 58 25.17 -0.10 19.05
CA GLY A 58 24.45 1.17 19.15
C GLY A 58 23.89 1.66 17.81
N LYS A 59 24.69 1.55 16.73
CA LYS A 59 24.23 1.91 15.37
C LYS A 59 23.11 1.01 14.86
N HIS A 60 23.14 -0.28 15.21
CA HIS A 60 22.09 -1.23 14.87
C HIS A 60 20.78 -0.91 15.60
N ALA A 61 20.84 -0.51 16.88
CA ALA A 61 19.66 -0.07 17.61
C ALA A 61 19.01 1.15 16.94
N VAL A 62 19.79 2.16 16.57
CA VAL A 62 19.31 3.35 15.83
C VAL A 62 18.65 2.96 14.51
N LEU A 63 19.23 2.02 13.74
CA LEU A 63 18.62 1.54 12.50
C LEU A 63 17.29 0.82 12.73
N ARG A 64 17.16 0.05 13.81
CA ARG A 64 15.90 -0.61 14.17
C ARG A 64 14.79 0.39 14.50
N ASP A 65 15.14 1.47 15.20
CA ASP A 65 14.18 2.52 15.51
C ASP A 65 13.76 3.30 14.27
N GLU A 66 14.70 3.58 13.36
CA GLU A 66 14.36 4.21 12.07
C GLU A 66 13.48 3.30 11.20
N ILE A 67 13.74 1.99 11.17
CA ILE A 67 12.88 1.01 10.48
C ILE A 67 11.46 1.08 11.03
N ARG A 68 11.30 1.12 12.36
CA ARG A 68 9.98 1.25 13.01
C ARG A 68 9.30 2.55 12.58
N HIS A 69 10.02 3.67 12.65
CA HIS A 69 9.48 4.97 12.27
C HIS A 69 9.02 5.01 10.80
N VAL A 70 9.81 4.46 9.88
CA VAL A 70 9.44 4.36 8.45
C VAL A 70 8.24 3.45 8.25
N SER A 71 8.15 2.34 8.99
CA SER A 71 6.99 1.43 8.96
C SER A 71 5.72 2.16 9.40
N ASP A 72 5.75 2.82 10.55
CA ASP A 72 4.61 3.57 11.09
C ASP A 72 4.17 4.67 10.12
N ARG A 73 5.13 5.38 9.53
CA ARG A 73 4.85 6.40 8.51
C ARG A 73 4.19 5.83 7.26
N ARG A 74 4.58 4.62 6.82
CA ARG A 74 3.95 3.93 5.68
C ARG A 74 2.53 3.49 6.04
N SER A 75 2.32 2.91 7.21
CA SER A 75 1.00 2.48 7.69
C SER A 75 0.04 3.67 7.78
N ASN A 76 0.47 4.79 8.38
CA ASN A 76 -0.32 6.01 8.48
C ASN A 76 -0.67 6.58 7.10
N LEU A 77 0.29 6.59 6.16
CA LEU A 77 0.04 7.05 4.80
C LEU A 77 -0.97 6.15 4.07
N ASN A 78 -0.87 4.84 4.24
CA ASN A 78 -1.78 3.87 3.64
C ASN A 78 -3.21 4.03 4.18
N ASN A 79 -3.35 4.20 5.49
CA ASN A 79 -4.65 4.45 6.13
C ASN A 79 -5.28 5.75 5.63
N ALA A 80 -4.51 6.83 5.52
CA ALA A 80 -5.00 8.10 4.99
C ALA A 80 -5.42 7.97 3.51
N LEU A 81 -4.65 7.24 2.70
CA LEU A 81 -4.96 6.98 1.31
C LEU A 81 -6.25 6.17 1.15
N ALA A 82 -6.44 5.13 1.97
CA ALA A 82 -7.64 4.31 1.98
C ALA A 82 -8.88 5.15 2.33
N TRP A 83 -8.80 6.01 3.35
CA TRP A 83 -9.89 6.91 3.71
C TRP A 83 -10.23 7.91 2.60
N ALA A 84 -9.21 8.49 1.97
CA ALA A 84 -9.42 9.43 0.86
C ALA A 84 -10.07 8.73 -0.35
N ALA A 85 -9.64 7.51 -0.67
CA ALA A 85 -10.23 6.71 -1.74
C ALA A 85 -11.70 6.35 -1.42
N ALA A 86 -11.97 5.89 -0.20
CA ALA A 86 -13.32 5.58 0.25
C ALA A 86 -14.25 6.79 0.18
N ARG A 87 -13.78 7.96 0.67
CA ARG A 87 -14.54 9.21 0.57
C ARG A 87 -14.84 9.58 -0.88
N TRP A 88 -13.83 9.50 -1.75
CA TRP A 88 -14.00 9.78 -3.17
C TRP A 88 -15.04 8.85 -3.81
N VAL A 89 -15.05 7.55 -3.50
CA VAL A 89 -16.08 6.60 -3.98
C VAL A 89 -17.47 7.01 -3.53
N VAL A 90 -17.64 7.38 -2.25
CA VAL A 90 -18.93 7.87 -1.74
C VAL A 90 -19.38 9.13 -2.48
N ASP A 91 -18.48 10.07 -2.72
CA ASP A 91 -18.79 11.30 -3.47
C ASP A 91 -19.23 11.00 -4.91
N GLN A 92 -18.58 10.03 -5.57
CA GLN A 92 -19.02 9.56 -6.90
C GLN A 92 -20.39 8.87 -6.86
N ALA A 93 -20.66 8.05 -5.85
CA ALA A 93 -21.94 7.37 -5.68
C ALA A 93 -23.08 8.38 -5.46
N ILE A 94 -22.87 9.39 -4.62
CA ILE A 94 -23.84 10.48 -4.40
C ILE A 94 -24.05 11.29 -5.69
N ALA A 95 -22.97 11.72 -6.35
CA ALA A 95 -23.05 12.52 -7.57
C ALA A 95 -23.79 11.79 -8.71
N SER A 96 -23.63 10.47 -8.80
CA SER A 96 -24.32 9.62 -9.78
C SER A 96 -25.70 9.13 -9.32
N ARG A 97 -26.13 9.48 -8.10
CA ARG A 97 -27.36 8.96 -7.45
C ARG A 97 -27.41 7.43 -7.45
N ALA A 98 -26.26 6.78 -7.28
CA ALA A 98 -26.17 5.34 -7.21
C ALA A 98 -26.98 4.82 -6.03
N THR A 99 -27.88 3.87 -6.29
CA THR A 99 -28.63 3.16 -5.24
C THR A 99 -27.88 1.94 -4.72
N VAL A 100 -26.86 1.47 -5.46
CA VAL A 100 -26.06 0.30 -5.13
C VAL A 100 -24.60 0.56 -5.51
N VAL A 101 -23.66 0.14 -4.64
CA VAL A 101 -22.23 0.09 -4.91
C VAL A 101 -21.78 -1.37 -4.85
N TYR A 102 -21.18 -1.86 -5.92
CA TYR A 102 -20.56 -3.19 -5.95
C TYR A 102 -19.06 -3.06 -5.69
N VAL A 103 -18.53 -3.94 -4.84
CA VAL A 103 -17.10 -4.01 -4.52
C VAL A 103 -16.61 -5.41 -4.86
N GLU A 104 -15.49 -5.49 -5.57
CA GLU A 104 -14.85 -6.77 -5.88
C GLU A 104 -14.13 -7.31 -4.64
N ASP A 105 -14.31 -8.61 -4.39
CA ASP A 105 -13.55 -9.31 -3.38
C ASP A 105 -12.15 -9.66 -3.90
N LEU A 106 -11.15 -8.92 -3.40
CA LEU A 106 -9.76 -9.05 -3.84
C LEU A 106 -8.99 -10.17 -3.13
N ARG A 107 -9.63 -11.03 -2.33
CA ARG A 107 -8.95 -12.19 -1.70
C ARG A 107 -8.33 -13.16 -2.71
N SER A 108 -8.78 -13.14 -3.96
CA SER A 108 -8.17 -13.87 -5.08
C SER A 108 -6.80 -13.30 -5.50
N LEU A 109 -6.53 -12.03 -5.17
CA LEU A 109 -5.28 -11.31 -5.43
C LEU A 109 -4.35 -11.28 -4.21
N GLU A 110 -4.78 -11.78 -3.06
CA GLU A 110 -3.90 -11.94 -1.90
C GLU A 110 -2.77 -12.90 -2.25
N ALA A 111 -1.55 -12.48 -1.90
CA ALA A 111 -0.32 -13.21 -2.16
C ALA A 111 -0.30 -14.56 -1.42
N LYS A 112 -0.93 -15.61 -1.96
CA LYS A 112 -0.91 -16.99 -1.42
C LYS A 112 0.44 -17.70 -1.63
N GLY A 113 1.55 -16.97 -1.66
CA GLY A 113 2.89 -17.51 -1.88
C GLY A 113 3.39 -17.50 -3.33
N MET A 114 2.71 -16.82 -4.26
CA MET A 114 3.17 -16.72 -5.65
C MET A 114 4.22 -15.60 -5.85
N GLY A 115 5.46 -15.85 -5.40
CA GLY A 115 6.70 -15.18 -5.86
C GLY A 115 6.81 -13.64 -5.72
N ALA A 116 8.00 -13.14 -5.37
CA ALA A 116 8.26 -11.70 -5.17
C ALA A 116 7.85 -10.81 -6.37
N THR A 117 7.85 -11.35 -7.58
CA THR A 117 7.58 -10.64 -8.83
C THR A 117 6.09 -10.35 -9.07
N LEU A 118 5.18 -11.26 -8.69
CA LEU A 118 3.74 -11.07 -8.85
C LEU A 118 3.18 -10.12 -7.78
N ASN A 119 3.67 -10.26 -6.55
CA ASN A 119 3.29 -9.42 -5.41
C ASN A 119 3.68 -7.96 -5.61
N THR A 120 4.82 -7.70 -6.26
CA THR A 120 5.23 -6.32 -6.59
C THR A 120 4.29 -5.69 -7.62
N ARG A 121 3.75 -6.47 -8.57
CA ARG A 121 2.83 -5.98 -9.60
C ARG A 121 1.43 -5.65 -9.05
N LEU A 122 0.94 -6.45 -8.10
CA LEU A 122 -0.34 -6.23 -7.43
C LEU A 122 -0.28 -5.10 -6.39
N SER A 123 0.87 -4.86 -5.76
CA SER A 123 1.06 -3.76 -4.81
C SER A 123 1.21 -2.37 -5.47
N GLN A 124 1.33 -2.29 -6.79
CA GLN A 124 1.61 -1.03 -7.53
C GLN A 124 0.44 -0.54 -8.41
N GLN A 125 -0.70 -1.24 -8.42
CA GLN A 125 -1.95 -0.75 -9.04
C GLN A 125 -2.81 -0.04 -7.99
#